data_AF-A0A920ATD4-F1
#
_entry.id   AF-A0A920ATD4-F1
#
_cell.length_a   1.000
_cell.length_b   1.000
_cell.length_c   1.000
_cell.angle_alpha   90.00
_cell.angle_beta   90.00
_cell.angle_gamma   90.00
#
_symmetry.space_group_name_H-M   'P 1'
#
loop_
_entity.id
_entity.type
_entity.pdbx_description
1 polymer ?
#
loop_
_entity_poly.entity_id
_entity_poly.type
_entity_poly.pdbx_seq_one_letter_code
_entity_poly.pdbx_strand_id
1 'polypeptide(L)'
;MLYPVEPQAQNIKKFYTVYILMKKHLVLNTYINETTVDEVANRLINESKLTVAVCNANSLVRASKSIEINDVLNNFDICTPDGFPVALASKLLYKNNQRRVDGFNLFNKTLEISENKDVTHYFLVIKRKLYKIIKKVSNI
;
A
#
# COMPACT_ATOMS: atom_id res chain seq x y z
N MET A 1 -0.64 57.96 -34.87
CA MET A 1 -0.05 56.71 -35.36
C MET A 1 0.11 55.79 -34.16
N LEU A 2 -0.90 54.96 -33.88
CA LEU A 2 -0.88 54.00 -32.77
C LEU A 2 -0.31 52.70 -33.32
N TYR A 3 0.92 52.35 -32.93
CA TYR A 3 1.46 51.01 -33.14
C TYR A 3 0.77 50.04 -32.17
N PRO A 4 0.35 48.84 -32.60
CA PRO A 4 -0.12 47.83 -31.68
C PRO A 4 1.06 47.28 -30.88
N VAL A 5 0.93 47.26 -29.55
CA VAL A 5 1.87 46.58 -28.65
C VAL A 5 1.53 45.09 -28.73
N GLU A 6 2.44 44.27 -29.25
CA GLU A 6 2.28 42.81 -29.21
C GLU A 6 2.23 42.34 -27.74
N PRO A 7 1.23 41.55 -27.34
CA PRO A 7 1.24 40.93 -26.02
C PRO A 7 2.35 39.89 -25.98
N GLN A 8 3.39 40.14 -25.17
CA GLN A 8 4.44 39.17 -24.88
C GLN A 8 3.78 37.92 -24.28
N ALA A 9 3.81 36.81 -25.04
CA ALA A 9 3.28 35.53 -24.60
C ALA A 9 3.94 35.11 -23.28
N GLN A 10 3.17 35.17 -22.19
CA GLN A 10 3.60 34.64 -20.90
C GLN A 10 3.79 33.13 -21.03
N ASN A 11 5.03 32.71 -20.79
CA ASN A 11 5.50 31.35 -20.93
C ASN A 11 4.99 30.52 -19.73
N ILE A 12 3.77 29.99 -19.82
CA ILE A 12 3.18 29.13 -18.78
C ILE A 12 3.90 27.78 -18.82
N LYS A 13 4.80 27.53 -17.86
CA LYS A 13 5.38 26.20 -17.62
C LYS A 13 4.23 25.23 -17.32
N LYS A 14 3.93 24.34 -18.27
CA LYS A 14 3.07 23.18 -18.03
C LYS A 14 3.82 22.20 -17.14
N PHE A 15 3.36 22.06 -15.90
CA PHE A 15 3.79 21.00 -15.01
C PHE A 15 2.93 19.76 -15.28
N TYR A 16 3.56 18.66 -15.66
CA TYR A 16 2.91 17.36 -15.75
C TYR A 16 3.28 16.56 -14.50
N THR A 17 2.28 16.27 -13.66
CA THR A 17 2.45 15.29 -12.56
C THR A 17 2.18 13.91 -13.12
N VAL A 18 3.21 13.09 -13.23
CA VAL A 18 3.08 11.67 -13.60
C VAL A 18 2.82 10.86 -12.34
N TYR A 19 1.63 10.28 -12.22
CA TYR A 19 1.32 9.32 -11.16
C TYR A 19 1.72 7.91 -11.61
N ILE A 20 2.73 7.33 -10.97
CA ILE A 20 3.05 5.91 -11.15
C ILE A 20 2.22 5.14 -10.13
N LEU A 21 1.12 4.53 -10.58
CA LEU A 21 0.31 3.63 -9.77
C LEU A 21 1.06 2.30 -9.57
N MET A 22 1.02 1.76 -8.35
CA MET A 22 1.55 0.42 -8.08
C MET A 22 0.83 -0.60 -8.96
N LYS A 23 1.61 -1.48 -9.59
CA LYS A 23 1.05 -2.54 -10.45
C LYS A 23 0.20 -3.48 -9.61
N LYS A 24 -0.99 -3.80 -10.12
CA LYS A 24 -1.90 -4.79 -9.55
C LYS A 24 -2.00 -5.99 -10.49
N HIS A 25 -1.97 -7.18 -9.92
CA HIS A 25 -1.96 -8.47 -10.59
C HIS A 25 -3.14 -9.30 -10.09
N LEU A 26 -3.88 -9.95 -11.00
CA LEU A 26 -4.98 -10.81 -10.62
C LEU A 26 -4.45 -12.15 -10.10
N VAL A 27 -4.69 -12.44 -8.82
CA VAL A 27 -4.37 -13.74 -8.24
C VAL A 27 -5.67 -14.38 -7.76
N LEU A 28 -6.01 -15.53 -8.35
CA LEU A 28 -7.28 -16.22 -8.21
C LEU A 28 -8.48 -15.40 -8.71
N ASN A 29 -9.00 -14.47 -7.91
CA ASN A 29 -10.10 -13.56 -8.29
C ASN A 29 -9.93 -12.14 -7.70
N THR A 30 -8.78 -11.86 -7.09
CA THR A 30 -8.53 -10.63 -6.33
C THR A 30 -7.27 -9.95 -6.85
N TYR A 31 -7.30 -8.62 -6.94
CA TYR A 31 -6.13 -7.85 -7.34
C TYR A 31 -5.14 -7.72 -6.18
N ILE A 32 -3.89 -8.13 -6.43
CA ILE A 32 -2.78 -8.10 -5.48
C ILE A 32 -1.67 -7.21 -6.05
N ASN A 33 -1.14 -6.30 -5.24
CA ASN A 33 -0.10 -5.38 -5.67
C ASN A 33 1.26 -6.08 -5.78
N GLU A 34 1.99 -5.76 -6.85
CA GLU A 34 3.43 -6.00 -6.91
C GLU A 34 4.13 -4.96 -6.04
N THR A 35 4.75 -5.38 -4.93
CA THR A 35 5.24 -4.48 -3.88
C THR A 35 6.26 -5.11 -2.96
N THR A 36 6.95 -4.27 -2.18
CA THR A 36 7.80 -4.70 -1.07
C THR A 36 7.29 -4.22 0.28
N VAL A 37 7.83 -4.75 1.38
CA VAL A 37 7.54 -4.26 2.74
C VAL A 37 7.94 -2.78 2.88
N ASP A 38 9.14 -2.42 2.41
CA ASP A 38 9.66 -1.06 2.49
C ASP A 38 8.81 -0.06 1.71
N GLU A 39 8.34 -0.44 0.52
CA GLU A 39 7.48 0.42 -0.30
C GLU A 39 6.15 0.71 0.39
N VAL A 40 5.45 -0.32 0.88
CA VAL A 40 4.17 -0.12 1.58
C VAL A 40 4.36 0.67 2.87
N ALA A 41 5.39 0.35 3.67
CA ALA A 41 5.67 1.06 4.91
C ALA A 41 6.00 2.54 4.66
N ASN A 42 6.79 2.85 3.64
CA ASN A 42 7.07 4.24 3.27
C ASN A 42 5.80 4.97 2.84
N ARG A 43 4.93 4.35 2.04
CA ARG A 43 3.66 4.98 1.62
C ARG A 43 2.73 5.22 2.81
N LEU A 44 2.59 4.26 3.73
CA LEU A 44 1.79 4.41 4.95
C LEU A 44 2.21 5.60 5.81
N ILE A 45 3.49 5.95 5.80
CA ILE A 45 4.03 7.06 6.60
C ILE A 45 3.97 8.41 5.86
N ASN A 46 4.10 8.41 4.54
CA ASN A 46 4.19 9.65 3.75
C ASN A 46 2.88 10.07 3.06
N GLU A 47 1.91 9.16 2.94
CA GLU A 47 0.65 9.41 2.25
C GLU A 47 -0.53 9.45 3.22
N SER A 48 -1.49 10.33 2.95
CA SER A 48 -2.73 10.39 3.74
C SER A 48 -3.81 9.49 3.14
N LYS A 49 -4.68 8.93 4.00
CA LYS A 49 -5.88 8.15 3.61
C LYS A 49 -5.58 6.86 2.81
N LEU A 50 -4.42 6.26 3.02
CA LEU A 50 -4.04 5.00 2.39
C LEU A 50 -4.63 3.80 3.15
N THR A 51 -5.35 2.92 2.44
CA THR A 51 -5.88 1.66 2.97
C THR A 51 -5.05 0.48 2.49
N VAL A 52 -4.62 -0.37 3.43
CA VAL A 52 -3.80 -1.55 3.14
C VAL A 52 -4.45 -2.81 3.68
N ALA A 53 -4.69 -3.77 2.79
CA ALA A 53 -5.11 -5.13 3.13
C ALA A 53 -3.91 -6.09 3.02
N VAL A 54 -3.66 -6.86 4.06
CA VAL A 54 -2.62 -7.92 4.05
C VAL A 54 -3.28 -9.24 3.66
N CYS A 55 -3.14 -9.62 2.39
CA CYS A 55 -3.92 -10.69 1.79
C CYS A 55 -3.15 -12.02 1.76
N ASN A 56 -3.54 -12.95 2.63
CA ASN A 56 -3.05 -14.32 2.61
C ASN A 56 -3.94 -15.24 1.75
N ALA A 57 -3.53 -16.51 1.58
CA ALA A 57 -4.28 -17.47 0.76
C ALA A 57 -5.75 -17.64 1.18
N ASN A 58 -6.05 -17.63 2.50
CA ASN A 58 -7.42 -17.69 2.99
C ASN A 58 -8.25 -16.47 2.56
N SER A 59 -7.63 -15.29 2.51
CA SER A 59 -8.29 -14.06 2.05
C SER A 59 -8.75 -14.20 0.60
N LEU A 60 -7.87 -14.68 -0.28
CA LEU A 60 -8.19 -14.90 -1.70
C LEU A 60 -9.24 -16.00 -1.89
N VAL A 61 -9.15 -17.11 -1.16
CA VAL A 61 -10.14 -18.20 -1.24
C VAL A 61 -11.52 -17.74 -0.78
N ARG A 62 -11.61 -16.87 0.23
CA ARG A 62 -12.88 -16.29 0.67
C ARG A 62 -13.43 -15.31 -0.37
N ALA A 63 -12.58 -14.46 -0.93
CA ALA A 63 -12.95 -13.52 -1.99
C ALA A 63 -13.40 -14.24 -3.27
N SER A 64 -12.79 -15.36 -3.64
CA SER A 64 -13.23 -16.15 -4.80
C SER A 64 -14.60 -16.81 -4.61
N LYS A 65 -15.08 -16.93 -3.36
CA LYS A 65 -16.38 -17.54 -3.02
C LYS A 65 -17.45 -16.51 -2.70
N SER A 66 -17.11 -15.23 -2.60
CA SER A 66 -18.02 -14.16 -2.19
C SER A 66 -17.67 -12.86 -2.91
N ILE A 67 -18.61 -12.40 -3.75
CA ILE A 67 -18.46 -11.15 -4.50
C ILE A 67 -18.28 -9.96 -3.55
N GLU A 68 -19.04 -9.91 -2.45
CA GLU A 68 -18.95 -8.84 -1.45
C GLU A 68 -17.55 -8.75 -0.83
N ILE A 69 -16.95 -9.88 -0.45
CA ILE A 69 -15.59 -9.90 0.10
C ILE A 69 -14.58 -9.46 -0.96
N ASN A 70 -14.76 -9.91 -2.21
CA ASN A 70 -13.86 -9.55 -3.30
C ASN A 70 -13.92 -8.06 -3.61
N ASP A 71 -15.12 -7.48 -3.64
CA ASP A 71 -15.34 -6.05 -3.88
C ASP A 71 -14.70 -5.22 -2.76
N VAL A 72 -14.86 -5.64 -1.50
CA VAL A 72 -14.17 -5.00 -0.37
C VAL A 72 -12.66 -5.01 -0.57
N LEU A 73 -12.05 -6.17 -0.88
CA LEU A 73 -10.60 -6.25 -1.07
C LEU A 73 -10.12 -5.42 -2.27
N ASN A 74 -10.83 -5.46 -3.39
CA ASN A 74 -10.43 -4.73 -4.60
C ASN A 74 -10.55 -3.21 -4.44
N ASN A 75 -11.35 -2.74 -3.49
CA ASN A 75 -11.47 -1.32 -3.12
C ASN A 75 -10.35 -0.81 -2.19
N PHE A 76 -9.49 -1.68 -1.65
CA PHE A 76 -8.28 -1.23 -0.94
C PHE A 76 -7.28 -0.61 -1.92
N ASP A 77 -6.56 0.42 -1.47
CA ASP A 77 -5.50 1.05 -2.25
C ASP A 77 -4.38 0.04 -2.52
N ILE A 78 -4.01 -0.74 -1.51
CA ILE A 78 -2.98 -1.78 -1.57
C ILE A 78 -3.49 -3.09 -0.99
N CYS A 79 -3.40 -4.16 -1.77
CA CYS A 79 -3.55 -5.54 -1.32
C CYS A 79 -2.20 -6.25 -1.40
N THR A 80 -1.58 -6.55 -0.26
CA THR A 80 -0.23 -7.14 -0.22
C THR A 80 -0.26 -8.66 -0.39
N PRO A 81 0.76 -9.27 -1.03
CA PRO A 81 0.89 -10.72 -1.11
C PRO A 81 1.46 -11.30 0.19
N ASP A 82 0.60 -11.69 1.12
CA ASP A 82 1.00 -12.40 2.35
C ASP A 82 0.98 -13.93 2.15
N GLY A 83 1.95 -14.58 2.77
CA GLY A 83 2.17 -16.01 2.68
C GLY A 83 2.87 -16.42 1.38
N PHE A 84 3.52 -17.57 1.46
CA PHE A 84 4.23 -18.17 0.33
C PHE A 84 3.33 -18.40 -0.89
N PRO A 85 2.09 -18.94 -0.78
CA PRO A 85 1.28 -19.23 -1.96
C PRO A 85 0.90 -17.99 -2.78
N VAL A 86 0.55 -16.87 -2.12
CA VAL A 86 0.11 -15.65 -2.82
C VAL A 86 1.30 -14.98 -3.51
N ALA A 87 2.42 -14.84 -2.80
CA ALA A 87 3.64 -14.27 -3.36
C ALA A 87 4.18 -15.13 -4.52
N LEU A 88 4.19 -16.45 -4.36
CA LEU A 88 4.63 -17.37 -5.41
C LEU A 88 3.70 -17.32 -6.62
N ALA A 89 2.38 -17.30 -6.42
CA ALA A 89 1.42 -17.21 -7.52
C ALA A 89 1.62 -15.92 -8.33
N SER A 90 1.75 -14.77 -7.66
CA SER A 90 2.06 -13.51 -8.34
C SER A 90 3.38 -13.60 -9.11
N LYS A 91 4.43 -14.16 -8.49
CA LYS A 91 5.74 -14.33 -9.11
C LYS A 91 5.69 -15.17 -10.38
N LEU A 92 5.03 -16.32 -10.33
CA LEU A 92 4.97 -17.27 -11.45
C LEU A 92 4.07 -16.77 -12.59
N LEU A 93 2.88 -16.27 -12.26
CA LEU A 93 1.90 -15.82 -13.26
C LEU A 93 2.39 -14.60 -14.05
N TYR A 94 3.10 -13.69 -13.36
CA TYR A 94 3.49 -12.41 -13.94
C TYR A 94 4.99 -12.27 -14.20
N LYS A 95 5.76 -13.34 -13.99
CA LYS A 95 7.22 -13.41 -14.23
C LYS A 95 7.98 -12.23 -13.61
N ASN A 96 7.58 -11.83 -12.40
CA ASN A 96 8.17 -10.71 -11.68
C ASN A 96 9.06 -11.19 -10.51
N ASN A 97 9.48 -10.27 -9.64
CA ASN A 97 10.31 -10.57 -8.47
C ASN A 97 9.53 -10.51 -7.16
N GLN A 98 8.21 -10.72 -7.19
CA GLN A 98 7.37 -10.57 -6.01
C GLN A 98 7.85 -11.45 -4.85
N ARG A 99 7.97 -10.84 -3.67
CA ARG A 99 8.30 -11.50 -2.41
C ARG A 99 7.11 -11.44 -1.45
N ARG A 100 7.17 -12.20 -0.35
CA ARG A 100 6.15 -12.13 0.69
C ARG A 100 6.16 -10.75 1.36
N VAL A 101 4.97 -10.17 1.54
CA VAL A 101 4.74 -8.93 2.28
C VAL A 101 3.69 -9.19 3.36
N ASP A 102 4.16 -9.57 4.54
CA ASP A 102 3.32 -9.94 5.68
C ASP A 102 3.10 -8.80 6.67
N GLY A 103 2.02 -8.93 7.44
CA GLY A 103 1.59 -7.89 8.37
C GLY A 103 2.55 -7.66 9.53
N PHE A 104 3.35 -8.65 9.95
CA PHE A 104 4.30 -8.47 11.06
C PHE A 104 5.50 -7.64 10.62
N ASN A 105 6.11 -7.97 9.49
CA ASN A 105 7.23 -7.22 8.94
C ASN A 105 6.78 -5.81 8.50
N LEU A 106 5.61 -5.71 7.87
CA LEU A 106 5.04 -4.41 7.49
C LEU A 106 4.81 -3.51 8.70
N PHE A 107 4.21 -4.04 9.77
CA PHE A 107 4.01 -3.31 11.01
C PHE A 107 5.32 -2.81 11.62
N ASN A 108 6.33 -3.68 11.74
CA ASN A 108 7.62 -3.30 12.33
C ASN A 108 8.34 -2.25 11.48
N LYS A 109 8.36 -2.41 10.15
CA LYS A 109 9.01 -1.46 9.25
C LYS A 109 8.31 -0.10 9.29
N THR A 110 6.99 -0.09 9.42
CA THR A 110 6.21 1.15 9.56
C THR A 110 6.60 1.89 10.84
N LEU A 111 6.72 1.18 11.97
CA LEU A 111 7.18 1.78 13.23
C LEU A 111 8.63 2.29 13.13
N GLU A 112 9.55 1.52 12.57
CA GLU A 112 10.95 1.90 12.38
C GLU A 112 11.08 3.20 11.56
N ILE A 113 10.35 3.30 10.43
CA ILE A 113 10.37 4.50 9.58
C ILE A 113 9.75 5.71 10.30
N SER A 114 8.85 5.46 11.24
CA SER A 114 8.12 6.49 11.95
C SER A 114 8.91 7.17 13.07
N GLU A 115 9.94 6.53 13.63
CA GLU A 115 10.73 7.06 14.76
C GLU A 115 11.27 8.46 14.51
N ASN A 116 11.60 8.77 13.24
CA ASN A 116 12.19 10.04 12.84
C ASN A 116 11.18 11.01 12.21
N LYS A 117 9.87 10.79 12.41
CA LYS A 117 8.80 11.56 11.80
C LYS A 117 7.73 11.96 12.80
N ASP A 118 7.12 13.12 12.56
CA ASP A 118 6.01 13.62 13.37
C ASP A 118 4.69 12.92 12.98
N VAL A 119 4.59 11.64 13.34
CA VAL A 119 3.42 10.80 13.08
C VAL A 119 2.94 10.12 14.35
N THR A 120 1.61 10.05 14.52
CA THR A 120 0.98 9.38 15.66
C THR A 120 0.38 8.05 15.23
N HIS A 121 0.46 7.06 16.11
CA HIS A 121 -0.09 5.72 15.85
C HIS A 121 -1.29 5.45 16.75
N TYR A 122 -2.38 4.98 16.14
CA TYR A 122 -3.55 4.49 16.86
C TYR A 122 -3.72 2.99 16.62
N PHE A 123 -3.70 2.19 17.69
CA PHE A 123 -3.82 0.73 17.61
C PHE A 123 -5.21 0.27 18.06
N LEU A 124 -6.05 -0.11 17.09
CA LEU A 124 -7.33 -0.76 17.35
C LEU A 124 -7.15 -2.27 17.48
N VAL A 125 -7.13 -2.78 18.71
CA VAL A 125 -6.90 -4.21 18.98
C VAL A 125 -7.79 -4.75 20.11
N ILE A 126 -8.01 -6.07 20.10
CA ILE A 126 -8.72 -6.76 21.18
C ILE A 126 -7.91 -6.64 22.48
N LYS A 127 -8.55 -6.30 23.60
CA LYS A 127 -7.94 -6.03 24.93
C LYS A 127 -6.83 -7.02 25.32
N ARG A 128 -7.03 -8.32 25.06
CA ARG A 128 -6.06 -9.38 25.38
C ARG A 128 -4.72 -9.27 24.65
N LYS A 129 -4.62 -8.51 23.56
CA LYS A 129 -3.37 -8.33 22.80
C LYS A 129 -2.74 -6.94 22.99
N LEU A 130 -3.44 -6.00 23.63
CA LEU A 130 -2.98 -4.62 23.79
C LEU A 130 -1.65 -4.52 24.56
N TYR A 131 -1.51 -5.27 25.65
CA TYR A 131 -0.29 -5.24 26.49
C TYR A 131 0.98 -5.63 25.72
N LYS A 132 0.86 -6.55 24.74
CA LYS A 132 2.01 -6.98 23.92
C LYS A 132 2.46 -5.88 22.97
N ILE A 133 1.51 -5.11 22.44
CA ILE A 133 1.80 -4.00 21.53
C ILE A 133 2.42 -2.85 22.32
N ILE A 134 1.83 -2.47 23.46
CA ILE A 134 2.38 -1.40 24.31
C ILE A 134 3.83 -1.72 24.69
N LYS A 135 4.11 -2.92 25.22
CA LYS A 135 5.47 -3.30 25.58
C LYS A 135 6.46 -3.22 24.40
N LYS A 136 5.99 -3.50 23.18
CA LYS A 136 6.83 -3.43 21.99
C LYS A 136 7.10 -1.99 21.55
N VAL A 137 6.07 -1.14 21.57
CA VAL A 137 6.18 0.27 21.19
C VAL A 137 6.94 1.08 22.25
N SER A 138 6.85 0.74 23.53
CA SER A 138 7.62 1.40 24.60
C SER A 138 9.12 1.06 24.60
N ASN A 139 9.54 0.07 23.82
CA ASN A 139 10.94 -0.34 23.67
C ASN A 139 11.56 0.16 22.35
N ILE A 140 10.80 0.94 21.59
CA ILE A 140 11.19 1.66 20.39
C ILE A 140 11.28 3.12 20.79
#